data_AF-A0A3B0XKG4-F1
#
_entry.id   AF-A0A3B0XKG4-F1
#
_cell.length_a   1.000
_cell.length_b   1.000
_cell.length_c   1.000
_cell.angle_alpha   90.00
_cell.angle_beta   90.00
_cell.angle_gamma   90.00
#
_symmetry.space_group_name_H-M   'P 1'
#
loop_
_entity.id
_entity.type
_entity.pdbx_description
1 polymer ?
#
loop_
_entity_poly.entity_id
_entity_poly.type
_entity_poly.pdbx_seq_one_letter_code
_entity_poly.pdbx_strand_id
1 'polypeptide(L)'
;MKIPLSPPDLGPLITNASKEPNKLIEIISLGIKPDPKGKYHHWDKLRYLTLPPGLSSHEDWWLTVKFARKALYKNIPHSDKHSNPFVYGEPDIVRRLLHEIDINGGGKLKTTEQVTNPNTRDTYLINSLIEESITSSQLEGAATTRKVAKEMIRQKRKPRDKSETMILNNYHAMEYIKEISNENLTPELIYELHSI
;
A
#
# COMPACT_ATOMS: atom_id res chain seq x y z
N MET A 1 -5.56 -5.02 -13.72
CA MET A 1 -6.28 -4.10 -12.78
C MET A 1 -6.68 -2.84 -13.53
N LYS A 2 -7.84 -2.24 -13.22
CA LYS A 2 -8.25 -0.96 -13.82
C LYS A 2 -7.40 0.17 -13.24
N ILE A 3 -6.66 0.90 -14.09
CA ILE A 3 -5.86 2.04 -13.66
C ILE A 3 -6.83 3.14 -13.18
N PRO A 4 -6.67 3.69 -11.96
CA PRO A 4 -7.53 4.75 -11.47
C PRO A 4 -7.34 6.02 -12.30
N LEU A 5 -8.41 6.75 -12.55
CA LEU A 5 -8.34 8.01 -13.31
C LEU A 5 -7.61 9.09 -12.53
N SER A 6 -6.69 9.77 -13.21
CA SER A 6 -5.88 10.84 -12.64
C SER A 6 -6.75 12.01 -12.15
N PRO A 7 -6.41 12.59 -10.99
CA PRO A 7 -7.06 13.81 -10.53
C PRO A 7 -6.78 15.01 -11.44
N PRO A 8 -7.68 16.00 -11.49
CA PRO A 8 -7.39 17.29 -12.09
C PRO A 8 -6.22 17.98 -11.37
N ASP A 9 -5.42 18.70 -12.15
CA ASP A 9 -4.29 19.46 -11.62
C ASP A 9 -4.76 20.65 -10.76
N LEU A 10 -4.09 20.88 -9.63
CA LEU A 10 -4.49 21.91 -8.68
C LEU A 10 -4.27 23.31 -9.23
N GLY A 11 -3.25 23.53 -10.06
CA GLY A 11 -2.96 24.86 -10.63
C GLY A 11 -4.15 25.46 -11.39
N PRO A 12 -4.65 24.77 -12.43
CA PRO A 12 -5.84 25.19 -13.16
C PRO A 12 -7.09 25.33 -12.28
N LEU A 13 -7.28 24.43 -11.31
CA LEU A 13 -8.43 24.52 -10.38
C LEU A 13 -8.38 25.77 -9.52
N ILE A 14 -7.21 26.11 -8.98
CA ILE A 14 -7.02 27.33 -8.18
C ILE A 14 -7.27 28.56 -9.05
N THR A 15 -6.71 28.60 -10.26
CA THR A 15 -6.92 29.71 -11.20
C THR A 15 -8.40 29.86 -11.56
N ASN A 16 -9.11 28.77 -11.83
CA ASN A 16 -10.53 28.80 -12.14
C ASN A 16 -11.38 29.23 -10.93
N ALA A 17 -11.10 28.71 -9.74
CA ALA A 17 -11.78 29.12 -8.51
C ALA A 17 -11.54 30.60 -8.17
N SER A 18 -10.40 31.15 -8.58
CA SER A 18 -10.03 32.56 -8.32
C SER A 18 -10.69 33.55 -9.29
N LYS A 19 -11.36 33.08 -10.37
CA LYS A 19 -12.12 33.94 -11.28
C LYS A 19 -13.41 34.47 -10.65
N GLU A 20 -13.97 33.73 -9.71
CA GLU A 20 -15.14 34.13 -8.94
C GLU A 20 -14.67 34.79 -7.63
N PRO A 21 -15.08 36.03 -7.32
CA PRO A 21 -14.71 36.69 -6.08
C PRO A 21 -15.10 35.84 -4.87
N ASN A 22 -14.19 35.70 -3.89
CA ASN A 22 -14.39 35.00 -2.62
C ASN A 22 -14.65 33.48 -2.68
N LYS A 23 -14.89 32.88 -3.84
CA LYS A 23 -15.18 31.43 -3.96
C LYS A 23 -14.14 30.56 -3.27
N LEU A 24 -12.86 30.85 -3.46
CA LEU A 24 -11.77 30.09 -2.83
C LEU A 24 -11.85 30.14 -1.30
N ILE A 25 -12.18 31.30 -0.74
CA ILE A 25 -12.32 31.49 0.71
C ILE A 25 -13.57 30.72 1.20
N GLU A 26 -14.69 30.82 0.47
CA GLU A 26 -15.92 30.11 0.79
C GLU A 26 -15.71 28.60 0.83
N ILE A 27 -15.13 28.00 -0.21
CA ILE A 27 -14.95 26.54 -0.24
C ILE A 27 -13.96 26.03 0.82
N ILE A 28 -12.91 26.80 1.14
CA ILE A 28 -11.96 26.45 2.20
C ILE A 28 -12.63 26.58 3.58
N SER A 29 -13.46 27.60 3.77
CA SER A 29 -14.17 27.85 5.03
C SER A 29 -15.17 26.74 5.41
N LEU A 30 -15.59 25.90 4.45
CA LEU A 30 -16.43 24.73 4.72
C LEU A 30 -15.74 23.69 5.63
N GLY A 31 -14.43 23.80 5.87
CA GLY A 31 -13.72 22.94 6.82
C GLY A 31 -13.71 21.46 6.40
N ILE A 32 -13.72 21.18 5.09
CA ILE A 32 -13.68 19.82 4.56
C ILE A 32 -12.39 19.15 5.04
N LYS A 33 -12.56 18.01 5.71
CA LYS A 33 -11.46 17.20 6.24
C LYS A 33 -10.65 16.52 5.12
N PRO A 34 -9.36 16.18 5.37
CA PRO A 34 -8.53 15.45 4.42
C PRO A 34 -9.06 14.03 4.09
N ASP A 35 -9.86 13.46 4.98
CA ASP A 35 -10.57 12.19 4.89
C ASP A 35 -12.09 12.40 5.08
N PRO A 36 -12.81 12.91 4.06
CA PRO A 36 -14.24 13.17 4.15
C PRO A 36 -15.01 11.93 4.63
N LYS A 37 -15.90 12.11 5.60
CA LYS A 37 -16.67 11.02 6.24
C LYS A 37 -15.78 9.91 6.83
N GLY A 38 -14.56 10.24 7.26
CA GLY A 38 -13.60 9.32 7.87
C GLY A 38 -12.99 8.30 6.90
N LYS A 39 -13.05 8.58 5.59
CA LYS A 39 -12.54 7.70 4.52
C LYS A 39 -11.55 8.45 3.64
N TYR A 40 -10.47 7.77 3.26
CA TYR A 40 -9.52 8.30 2.29
C TYR A 40 -10.03 8.06 0.86
N HIS A 41 -10.65 9.07 0.26
CA HIS A 41 -11.13 9.00 -1.12
C HIS A 41 -10.09 9.47 -2.13
N HIS A 42 -9.77 8.63 -3.11
CA HIS A 42 -9.10 9.04 -4.34
C HIS A 42 -10.09 9.77 -5.27
N TRP A 43 -9.59 10.62 -6.16
CA TRP A 43 -10.41 11.36 -7.15
C TRP A 43 -11.36 10.45 -7.92
N ASP A 44 -10.85 9.32 -8.42
CA ASP A 44 -11.62 8.37 -9.23
C ASP A 44 -12.91 7.91 -8.52
N LYS A 45 -12.89 7.83 -7.18
CA LYS A 45 -14.07 7.52 -6.37
C LYS A 45 -14.87 8.77 -6.00
N LEU A 46 -14.20 9.85 -5.63
CA LEU A 46 -14.82 11.07 -5.13
C LEU A 46 -15.80 11.70 -6.14
N ARG A 47 -15.45 11.68 -7.43
CA ARG A 47 -16.28 12.25 -8.52
C ARG A 47 -17.64 11.56 -8.72
N TYR A 48 -17.86 10.41 -8.10
CA TYR A 48 -19.14 9.69 -8.14
C TYR A 48 -19.92 9.78 -6.82
N LEU A 49 -19.34 10.40 -5.79
CA LEU A 49 -20.01 10.59 -4.51
C LEU A 49 -20.95 11.80 -4.59
N THR A 50 -21.99 11.78 -3.75
CA THR A 50 -22.88 12.93 -3.55
C THR A 50 -22.07 14.13 -3.05
N LEU A 51 -22.19 15.28 -3.72
CA LEU A 51 -21.52 16.50 -3.27
C LEU A 51 -21.99 16.87 -1.85
N PRO A 52 -21.08 17.32 -0.99
CA PRO A 52 -21.47 17.92 0.28
C PRO A 52 -22.19 19.27 0.05
N PRO A 53 -23.06 19.70 0.96
CA PRO A 53 -23.69 21.01 0.90
C PRO A 53 -22.66 22.14 0.80
N GLY A 54 -22.95 23.15 -0.01
CA GLY A 54 -22.07 24.32 -0.19
C GLY A 54 -20.98 24.15 -1.26
N LEU A 55 -20.87 22.98 -1.91
CA LEU A 55 -19.97 22.78 -3.05
C LEU A 55 -20.74 22.64 -4.36
N SER A 56 -20.30 23.40 -5.37
CA SER A 56 -20.94 23.47 -6.69
C SER A 56 -20.42 22.41 -7.66
N SER A 57 -19.21 21.88 -7.42
CA SER A 57 -18.58 20.88 -8.29
C SER A 57 -17.72 19.88 -7.52
N HIS A 58 -17.49 18.69 -8.11
CA HIS A 58 -16.53 17.73 -7.57
C HIS A 58 -15.09 18.23 -7.64
N GLU A 59 -14.79 19.13 -8.57
CA GLU A 59 -13.48 19.77 -8.67
C GLU A 59 -13.22 20.70 -7.48
N ASP A 60 -14.21 21.51 -7.08
CA ASP A 60 -14.14 22.31 -5.85
C ASP A 60 -14.01 21.41 -4.62
N TRP A 61 -14.73 20.28 -4.60
CA TRP A 61 -14.58 19.30 -3.53
C TRP A 61 -13.19 18.66 -3.50
N TRP A 62 -12.64 18.30 -4.65
CA TRP A 62 -11.28 17.78 -4.72
C TRP A 62 -10.24 18.80 -4.28
N LEU A 63 -10.43 20.06 -4.69
CA LEU A 63 -9.56 21.17 -4.32
C LEU A 63 -9.51 21.35 -2.79
N THR A 64 -10.67 21.41 -2.13
CA THR A 64 -10.75 21.53 -0.66
C THR A 64 -10.09 20.33 0.06
N VAL A 65 -10.38 19.10 -0.38
CA VAL A 65 -9.75 17.88 0.17
C VAL A 65 -8.24 17.91 -0.01
N LYS A 66 -7.73 18.34 -1.17
CA LYS A 66 -6.29 18.41 -1.43
C LYS A 66 -5.61 19.51 -0.63
N PHE A 67 -6.25 20.66 -0.41
CA PHE A 67 -5.75 21.68 0.51
C PHE A 67 -5.65 21.13 1.94
N ALA A 68 -6.71 20.49 2.44
CA ALA A 68 -6.72 19.90 3.77
C ALA A 68 -5.64 18.82 3.93
N ARG A 69 -5.39 18.01 2.89
CA ARG A 69 -4.28 17.03 2.88
C ARG A 69 -2.92 17.69 2.85
N LYS A 70 -2.74 18.75 2.05
CA LYS A 70 -1.46 19.46 1.92
C LYS A 70 -1.03 20.09 3.24
N ALA A 71 -1.98 20.54 4.06
CA ALA A 71 -1.70 21.03 5.41
C ALA A 71 -1.10 19.96 6.35
N LEU A 72 -1.26 18.67 6.03
CA LEU A 72 -0.69 17.55 6.80
C LEU A 72 0.62 17.02 6.21
N TYR A 73 1.11 17.60 5.11
CA TYR A 73 2.28 17.06 4.43
C TYR A 73 3.56 17.30 5.24
N LYS A 74 4.29 16.21 5.43
CA LYS A 74 5.63 16.17 5.99
C LYS A 74 6.59 15.83 4.84
N ASN A 75 7.64 16.62 4.73
CA ASN A 75 8.72 16.33 3.79
C ASN A 75 9.51 15.12 4.27
N ILE A 76 9.95 14.28 3.35
CA ILE A 76 11.01 13.29 3.60
C ILE A 76 12.32 13.82 3.02
N PRO A 77 13.49 13.37 3.52
CA PRO A 77 14.80 13.85 3.06
C PRO A 77 15.19 13.23 1.69
N HIS A 78 14.23 13.14 0.78
CA HIS A 78 14.40 12.62 -0.57
C HIS A 78 13.62 13.50 -1.55
N SER A 79 14.18 13.68 -2.75
CA SER A 79 13.56 14.47 -3.82
C SER A 79 13.57 13.69 -5.12
N ASP A 80 12.68 14.07 -6.04
CA ASP A 80 12.72 13.57 -7.40
C ASP A 80 13.90 14.16 -8.22
N LYS A 81 14.03 13.73 -9.47
CA LYS A 81 15.07 14.21 -10.42
C LYS A 81 15.01 15.70 -10.74
N HIS A 82 13.94 16.39 -10.36
CA HIS A 82 13.72 17.82 -10.54
C HIS A 82 13.83 18.58 -9.20
N SER A 83 14.35 17.93 -8.16
CA SER A 83 14.48 18.48 -6.81
C SER A 83 13.14 18.79 -6.12
N ASN A 84 12.02 18.22 -6.58
CA ASN A 84 10.76 18.32 -5.86
C ASN A 84 10.81 17.39 -4.64
N PRO A 85 10.52 17.88 -3.43
CA PRO A 85 10.56 17.05 -2.23
C PRO A 85 9.43 16.02 -2.29
N PHE A 86 9.75 14.79 -1.90
CA PHE A 86 8.72 13.82 -1.60
C PHE A 86 8.02 14.19 -0.29
N VAL A 87 6.71 13.95 -0.25
CA VAL A 87 5.87 14.25 0.90
C VAL A 87 4.95 13.09 1.22
N TYR A 88 4.61 12.96 2.49
CA TYR A 88 3.55 12.08 2.96
C TYR A 88 2.65 12.85 3.94
N GLY A 89 1.43 12.36 4.15
CA GLY A 89 0.53 12.92 5.14
C GLY A 89 -0.19 11.82 5.90
N GLU A 90 -0.53 12.09 7.15
CA GLU A 90 -1.19 11.12 8.05
C GLU A 90 -2.56 11.66 8.50
N PRO A 91 -3.59 11.64 7.62
CA PRO A 91 -4.97 11.91 8.04
C PRO A 91 -5.43 10.96 9.14
N ASP A 92 -6.50 11.32 9.86
CA ASP A 92 -6.99 10.56 11.02
C ASP A 92 -7.30 9.09 10.69
N ILE A 93 -7.88 8.81 9.51
CA ILE A 93 -8.04 7.43 9.00
C ILE A 93 -6.72 6.65 8.95
N VAL A 94 -5.63 7.26 8.46
CA VAL A 94 -4.33 6.58 8.36
C VAL A 94 -3.78 6.33 9.76
N ARG A 95 -3.84 7.32 10.65
CA ARG A 95 -3.38 7.18 12.04
C ARG A 95 -4.14 6.08 12.79
N ARG A 96 -5.45 5.99 12.58
CA ARG A 96 -6.28 4.92 13.14
C ARG A 96 -5.85 3.54 12.62
N LEU A 97 -5.65 3.40 11.32
CA LEU A 97 -5.21 2.14 10.71
C LEU A 97 -3.82 1.73 11.20
N LEU A 98 -2.89 2.68 11.34
CA LEU A 98 -1.57 2.44 11.93
C LEU A 98 -1.70 1.93 13.37
N HIS A 99 -2.55 2.57 14.18
CA HIS A 99 -2.79 2.13 15.55
C HIS A 99 -3.41 0.72 15.63
N GLU A 100 -4.32 0.38 14.73
CA GLU A 100 -4.88 -0.97 14.62
C GLU A 100 -3.81 -2.00 14.25
N ILE A 101 -2.87 -1.63 13.37
CA ILE A 101 -1.71 -2.47 13.02
C ILE A 101 -0.81 -2.65 14.23
N ASP A 102 -0.51 -1.59 14.98
CA ASP A 102 0.38 -1.67 16.15
C ASP A 102 -0.19 -2.60 17.24
N ILE A 103 -1.50 -2.45 17.56
CA ILE A 103 -2.19 -3.29 18.55
C ILE A 103 -2.16 -4.76 18.13
N ASN A 104 -2.46 -5.05 16.86
CA ASN A 104 -2.62 -6.42 16.41
C ASN A 104 -1.30 -7.08 15.98
N GLY A 105 -0.32 -6.31 15.54
CA GLY A 105 0.98 -6.77 15.07
C GLY A 105 2.00 -6.95 16.20
N GLY A 106 2.07 -6.03 17.18
CA GLY A 106 3.14 -6.06 18.18
C GLY A 106 2.95 -7.10 19.30
N GLY A 107 1.71 -7.30 19.76
CA GLY A 107 1.40 -8.17 20.90
C GLY A 107 1.08 -9.62 20.50
N LYS A 108 0.09 -9.81 19.62
CA LYS A 108 -0.48 -11.14 19.32
C LYS A 108 0.47 -12.10 18.60
N LEU A 109 1.39 -11.61 17.76
CA LEU A 109 2.37 -12.46 17.07
C LEU A 109 3.33 -13.18 18.04
N LYS A 110 3.60 -12.61 19.23
CA LYS A 110 4.46 -13.21 20.25
C LYS A 110 3.70 -14.14 21.21
N THR A 111 2.38 -13.99 21.36
CA THR A 111 1.60 -14.64 22.44
C THR A 111 0.87 -15.92 22.02
N THR A 112 1.00 -16.39 20.78
CA THR A 112 0.48 -17.73 20.45
C THR A 112 1.35 -18.76 21.16
N GLU A 113 0.82 -19.40 22.21
CA GLU A 113 1.50 -20.43 23.03
C GLU A 113 2.17 -21.53 22.17
N GLN A 114 1.65 -21.78 20.96
CA GLN A 114 2.19 -22.70 19.94
C GLN A 114 3.56 -22.29 19.36
N VAL A 115 4.06 -21.07 19.59
CA VAL A 115 5.34 -20.55 19.07
C VAL A 115 6.45 -20.57 20.14
N THR A 116 6.15 -21.05 21.36
CA THR A 116 7.12 -21.16 22.46
C THR A 116 8.07 -22.36 22.31
N ASN A 117 7.65 -23.41 21.61
CA ASN A 117 8.52 -24.54 21.27
C ASN A 117 9.27 -24.24 19.96
N PRO A 118 10.61 -24.31 19.94
CA PRO A 118 11.42 -24.03 18.74
C PRO A 118 11.00 -24.82 17.50
N ASN A 119 10.67 -26.10 17.66
CA ASN A 119 10.32 -26.98 16.53
C ASN A 119 8.97 -26.61 15.90
N THR A 120 7.99 -26.24 16.72
CA THR A 120 6.68 -25.81 16.21
C THR A 120 6.78 -24.44 15.56
N ARG A 121 7.57 -23.52 16.13
CA ARG A 121 7.87 -22.21 15.54
C ARG A 121 8.47 -22.33 14.14
N ASP A 122 9.47 -23.19 13.95
CA ASP A 122 10.11 -23.38 12.64
C ASP A 122 9.13 -23.94 11.61
N THR A 123 8.29 -24.90 12.03
CA THR A 123 7.22 -25.46 11.17
C THR A 123 6.19 -24.40 10.78
N TYR A 124 5.79 -23.53 11.72
CA TYR A 124 4.89 -22.41 11.43
C TYR A 124 5.51 -21.43 10.44
N LEU A 125 6.78 -21.05 10.64
CA LEU A 125 7.48 -20.13 9.76
C LEU A 125 7.57 -20.68 8.34
N ILE A 126 7.97 -21.94 8.17
CA ILE A 126 8.05 -22.59 6.86
C ILE A 126 6.67 -22.61 6.18
N ASN A 127 5.61 -22.98 6.90
CA ASN A 127 4.27 -22.98 6.31
C ASN A 127 3.80 -21.57 5.92
N SER A 128 4.14 -20.54 6.71
CA SER A 128 3.83 -19.14 6.37
C SER A 128 4.56 -18.68 5.10
N LEU A 129 5.85 -19.02 4.94
CA LEU A 129 6.61 -18.70 3.72
C LEU A 129 6.01 -19.38 2.49
N ILE A 130 5.61 -20.65 2.62
CA ILE A 130 4.94 -21.39 1.55
C ILE A 130 3.60 -20.75 1.18
N GLU A 131 2.79 -20.35 2.16
CA GLU A 131 1.50 -19.71 1.87
C GLU A 131 1.65 -18.34 1.24
N GLU A 132 2.65 -17.57 1.67
CA GLU A 132 2.93 -16.25 1.13
C GLU A 132 3.42 -16.34 -0.32
N SER A 133 4.35 -17.25 -0.63
CA SER A 133 4.84 -17.41 -2.00
C SER A 133 3.73 -17.83 -2.96
N ILE A 134 2.83 -18.72 -2.53
CA ILE A 134 1.68 -19.12 -3.33
C ILE A 134 0.72 -17.94 -3.52
N THR A 135 0.37 -17.24 -2.45
CA THR A 135 -0.63 -16.18 -2.48
C THR A 135 -0.14 -14.99 -3.30
N SER A 136 1.12 -14.57 -3.09
CA SER A 136 1.76 -13.48 -3.83
C SER A 136 1.84 -13.79 -5.32
N SER A 137 2.34 -14.96 -5.71
CA SER A 137 2.38 -15.34 -7.13
C SER A 137 0.98 -15.50 -7.75
N GLN A 138 -0.02 -15.96 -7.00
CA GLN A 138 -1.41 -16.03 -7.49
C GLN A 138 -2.01 -14.63 -7.75
N LEU A 139 -1.70 -13.64 -6.90
CA LEU A 139 -2.11 -12.25 -7.11
C LEU A 139 -1.48 -11.67 -8.40
N GLU A 140 -0.28 -12.13 -8.75
CA GLU A 140 0.43 -11.79 -9.99
C GLU A 140 0.01 -12.65 -11.21
N GLY A 141 -0.87 -13.63 -11.01
CA GLY A 141 -1.50 -14.40 -12.09
C GLY A 141 -1.02 -15.85 -12.23
N ALA A 142 -0.27 -16.41 -11.28
CA ALA A 142 0.07 -17.83 -11.29
C ALA A 142 -1.19 -18.69 -11.15
N ALA A 143 -1.45 -19.54 -12.14
CA ALA A 143 -2.65 -20.36 -12.25
C ALA A 143 -2.47 -21.77 -11.65
N THR A 144 -1.83 -21.88 -10.48
CA THR A 144 -1.61 -23.16 -9.79
C THR A 144 -2.49 -23.24 -8.54
N THR A 145 -3.11 -24.39 -8.29
CA THR A 145 -3.88 -24.58 -7.05
C THR A 145 -2.95 -24.63 -5.83
N ARG A 146 -3.44 -24.14 -4.67
CA ARG A 146 -2.67 -24.16 -3.42
C ARG A 146 -2.18 -25.57 -3.05
N LYS A 147 -3.01 -26.59 -3.27
CA LYS A 147 -2.66 -28.00 -3.00
C LYS A 147 -1.44 -28.43 -3.81
N VAL A 148 -1.48 -28.23 -5.13
CA VAL A 148 -0.39 -28.64 -6.04
C VAL A 148 0.89 -27.87 -5.76
N ALA A 149 0.79 -26.57 -5.47
CA ALA A 149 1.94 -25.73 -5.15
C ALA A 149 2.60 -26.13 -3.81
N LYS A 150 1.81 -26.40 -2.77
CA LYS A 150 2.32 -26.92 -1.49
C LYS A 150 3.01 -28.27 -1.64
N GLU A 151 2.38 -29.19 -2.37
CA GLU A 151 2.97 -30.51 -2.65
C GLU A 151 4.28 -30.36 -3.40
N MET A 152 4.33 -29.44 -4.38
CA MET A 152 5.54 -29.17 -5.15
C MET A 152 6.71 -28.74 -4.26
N ILE A 153 6.49 -27.73 -3.41
CA ILE A 153 7.53 -27.19 -2.51
C ILE A 153 7.95 -28.25 -1.48
N ARG A 154 6.99 -28.92 -0.84
CA ARG A 154 7.28 -29.94 0.20
C ARG A 154 8.05 -31.14 -0.33
N GLN A 155 7.74 -31.58 -1.55
CA GLN A 155 8.42 -32.70 -2.19
C GLN A 155 9.71 -32.30 -2.91
N LYS A 156 10.05 -31.00 -2.93
CA LYS A 156 11.16 -30.44 -3.73
C LYS A 156 11.15 -30.91 -5.18
N ARG A 157 9.95 -31.11 -5.75
CA ARG A 157 9.82 -31.53 -7.15
C ARG A 157 10.07 -30.32 -8.05
N LYS A 158 10.53 -30.58 -9.28
CA LYS A 158 10.68 -29.53 -10.29
C LYS A 158 9.32 -28.95 -10.71
N PRO A 159 9.23 -27.63 -10.98
CA PRO A 159 8.02 -27.00 -11.51
C PRO A 159 7.77 -27.53 -12.92
N ARG A 160 6.49 -27.67 -13.29
CA ARG A 160 6.04 -28.20 -14.59
C ARG A 160 5.72 -27.11 -15.60
N ASP A 161 5.38 -25.92 -15.12
CA ASP A 161 4.95 -24.80 -15.94
C ASP A 161 5.41 -23.47 -15.34
N LYS A 162 5.11 -22.39 -16.06
CA LYS A 162 5.48 -21.02 -15.66
C LYS A 162 4.86 -20.62 -14.32
N SER A 163 3.63 -21.05 -14.01
CA SER A 163 2.94 -20.68 -12.76
C SER A 163 3.59 -21.34 -11.55
N GLU A 164 3.95 -22.62 -11.69
CA GLU A 164 4.72 -23.35 -10.70
C GLU A 164 6.13 -22.77 -10.53
N THR A 165 6.80 -22.39 -11.61
CA THR A 165 8.10 -21.69 -11.54
C THR A 165 7.97 -20.37 -10.79
N MET A 166 6.95 -19.55 -11.09
CA MET A 166 6.73 -18.27 -10.38
C MET A 166 6.60 -18.49 -8.87
N ILE A 167 5.80 -19.48 -8.45
CA ILE A 167 5.61 -19.79 -7.02
C ILE A 167 6.92 -20.29 -6.39
N LEU A 168 7.64 -21.17 -7.08
CA LEU A 168 8.89 -21.74 -6.56
C LEU A 168 9.98 -20.67 -6.43
N ASN A 169 10.11 -19.79 -7.42
CA ASN A 169 11.06 -18.67 -7.38
C ASN A 169 10.71 -17.71 -6.24
N ASN A 170 9.43 -17.36 -6.05
CA ASN A 170 9.00 -16.52 -4.93
C ASN A 170 9.32 -17.20 -3.58
N TYR A 171 9.09 -18.51 -3.46
CA TYR A 171 9.48 -19.27 -2.27
C TYR A 171 10.99 -19.19 -2.00
N HIS A 172 11.82 -19.39 -3.01
CA HIS A 172 13.27 -19.28 -2.88
C HIS A 172 13.74 -17.85 -2.56
N ALA A 173 13.11 -16.83 -3.13
CA ALA A 173 13.39 -15.44 -2.80
C ALA A 173 13.09 -15.18 -1.32
N MET A 174 11.96 -15.67 -0.81
CA MET A 174 11.60 -15.55 0.61
C MET A 174 12.54 -16.34 1.55
N GLU A 175 13.04 -17.51 1.14
CA GLU A 175 14.10 -18.23 1.86
C GLU A 175 15.39 -17.41 1.90
N TYR A 176 15.82 -16.87 0.76
CA TYR A 176 17.02 -16.06 0.67
C TYR A 176 16.92 -14.76 1.50
N ILE A 177 15.78 -14.05 1.48
CA ILE A 177 15.52 -12.88 2.34
C ILE A 177 15.74 -13.21 3.82
N LYS A 178 15.38 -14.42 4.25
CA LYS A 178 15.59 -14.87 5.63
C LYS A 178 17.08 -15.05 5.95
N GLU A 179 17.89 -15.47 4.99
CA GLU A 179 19.34 -15.64 5.16
C GLU A 179 20.04 -14.28 5.30
N ILE A 180 19.64 -13.29 4.50
CA ILE A 180 20.22 -11.94 4.50
C ILE A 180 19.54 -10.96 5.46
N SER A 181 18.67 -11.43 6.36
CA SER A 181 17.79 -10.55 7.15
C SER A 181 18.51 -9.56 8.08
N ASN A 182 19.79 -9.83 8.38
CA ASN A 182 20.64 -8.97 9.22
C ASN A 182 21.57 -8.06 8.40
N GLU A 183 21.52 -8.15 7.08
CA GLU A 183 22.32 -7.32 6.18
C GLU A 183 21.63 -5.98 5.92
N ASN A 184 22.41 -4.96 5.58
CA ASN A 184 21.87 -3.67 5.19
C ASN A 184 21.26 -3.78 3.79
N LEU A 185 20.05 -3.24 3.59
CA LEU A 185 19.42 -3.21 2.29
C LEU A 185 20.24 -2.33 1.31
N THR A 186 20.78 -2.94 0.26
CA THR A 186 21.51 -2.25 -0.82
C THR A 186 20.82 -2.47 -2.18
N PRO A 187 21.07 -1.61 -3.18
CA PRO A 187 20.62 -1.86 -4.55
C PRO A 187 21.08 -3.21 -5.10
N GLU A 188 22.29 -3.65 -4.76
CA GLU A 188 22.85 -4.93 -5.18
C GLU A 188 22.02 -6.11 -4.65
N LEU A 189 21.65 -6.09 -3.35
CA LEU A 189 20.76 -7.10 -2.78
C LEU A 189 19.39 -7.12 -3.45
N ILE A 190 18.87 -5.96 -3.85
CA ILE A 190 17.60 -5.88 -4.60
C ILE A 190 17.75 -6.56 -5.98
N TYR A 191 18.88 -6.36 -6.68
CA TYR A 191 19.13 -7.01 -7.96
C TYR A 191 19.34 -8.52 -7.81
N GLU A 192 20.02 -8.96 -6.75
CA GLU A 192 20.16 -10.39 -6.43
C GLU A 192 18.78 -11.02 -6.19
N LEU A 193 17.93 -10.39 -5.37
CA LEU A 193 16.55 -10.83 -5.15
C LEU A 193 15.73 -10.89 -6.45
N HIS A 194 15.87 -9.90 -7.32
CA HIS A 194 15.15 -9.86 -8.60
C HIS A 194 15.62 -10.93 -9.60
N SER A 195 16.84 -11.48 -9.42
CA SER A 195 17.39 -12.51 -10.31
C SER A 195 16.92 -13.93 -10.01
N ILE A 196 16.32 -14.14 -8.82
CA ILE A 196 15.75 -15.41 -8.35
C ILE A 196 14.46 -15.71 -9.11
#